data_AF-A0A930Y0X0-F1
#
_entry.id   AF-A0A930Y0X0-F1
#
_cell.length_a   1.000
_cell.length_b   1.000
_cell.length_c   1.000
_cell.angle_alpha   90.00
_cell.angle_beta   90.00
_cell.angle_gamma   90.00
#
_symmetry.space_group_name_H-M   'P 1'
#
loop_
_entity.id
_entity.type
_entity.pdbx_description
1 polymer ?
#
loop_
_entity_poly.entity_id
_entity_poly.type
_entity_poly.pdbx_seq_one_letter_code
_entity_poly.pdbx_strand_id
1 'polypeptide(L)' 'MRAPFATLDDVACTGRRALLRTDLNLPIQDGRITSHARLDAALETIGELLDLGARVLVCSHLGRPQPGDAEPSLAPV' A
#
# COMPACT_ATOMS: atom_id res chain seq x y z
N MET A 1 20.80 15.76 -1.82
CA MET A 1 21.48 14.61 -1.16
C MET A 1 20.63 13.37 -1.41
N ARG A 2 21.24 12.25 -1.79
CA ARG A 2 20.52 10.99 -2.05
C ARG A 2 20.28 10.26 -0.72
N ALA A 3 19.18 9.52 -0.61
CA ALA A 3 18.92 8.69 0.57
C ALA A 3 20.03 7.62 0.72
N PRO A 4 20.36 7.18 1.95
CA PRO A 4 21.38 6.16 2.18
C PRO A 4 20.91 4.73 1.85
N PHE A 5 19.74 4.58 1.22
CA PHE A 5 19.11 3.32 0.86
C PHE A 5 18.51 3.41 -0.54
N ALA A 6 18.26 2.25 -1.16
CA ALA A 6 17.63 2.17 -2.48
C ALA A 6 16.22 2.77 -2.42
N THR A 7 15.91 3.58 -3.43
CA THR A 7 14.63 4.23 -3.63
C THR A 7 13.93 3.63 -4.84
N LEU A 8 12.72 4.08 -5.14
CA LEU A 8 11.99 3.61 -6.32
C LEU A 8 12.76 3.88 -7.63
N ASP A 9 13.47 5.01 -7.70
CA ASP A 9 14.38 5.38 -8.79
C ASP A 9 15.48 4.34 -9.07
N ASP A 10 15.79 3.47 -8.11
CA ASP A 10 16.81 2.43 -8.20
C ASP A 10 16.25 1.07 -8.67
N VAL A 11 14.95 0.94 -8.89
CA VAL A 11 14.26 -0.35 -9.07
C VAL A 11 14.05 -0.69 -10.56
N ALA A 12 14.73 -1.73 -11.03
CA ALA A 12 14.42 -2.38 -12.31
C ALA A 12 13.34 -3.46 -12.12
N CYS A 13 12.10 -3.19 -12.52
CA CYS A 13 10.94 -4.06 -12.25
C CYS A 13 10.09 -4.46 -13.46
N THR A 14 10.46 -4.08 -14.68
CA THR A 14 9.74 -4.46 -15.90
C THR A 14 9.60 -5.98 -16.04
N GLY A 15 8.36 -6.46 -16.22
CA GLY A 15 8.04 -7.88 -16.31
C GLY A 15 8.15 -8.67 -15.00
N ARG A 16 8.44 -8.00 -13.88
CA ARG A 16 8.57 -8.62 -12.55
C ARG A 16 7.31 -8.41 -11.71
N ARG A 17 7.22 -9.15 -10.60
CA ARG A 17 6.19 -8.95 -9.57
C ARG A 17 6.78 -8.15 -8.43
N ALA A 18 6.19 -7.00 -8.10
CA ALA A 18 6.59 -6.15 -6.99
C ALA A 18 5.60 -6.34 -5.82
N LEU A 19 6.10 -6.77 -4.66
CA LEU A 19 5.33 -6.72 -3.42
C LEU A 19 5.49 -5.32 -2.81
N LEU A 20 4.44 -4.52 -2.88
CA LEU A 20 4.37 -3.18 -2.32
C LEU A 20 3.72 -3.24 -0.94
N ARG A 21 4.53 -3.02 0.11
CA ARG A 21 4.01 -2.76 1.45
C ARG A 21 3.70 -1.27 1.57
N THR A 22 2.45 -0.93 1.82
CA THR A 22 1.97 0.45 1.97
C THR A 22 1.20 0.62 3.27
N ASP A 23 0.87 1.85 3.63
CA ASP A 23 0.03 2.20 4.77
C ASP A 23 -1.41 2.49 4.32
N LEU A 24 -2.26 1.47 4.34
CA LEU A 24 -3.70 1.55 4.09
C LEU A 24 -4.49 1.42 5.39
N ASN A 25 -3.91 1.85 6.52
CA ASN A 25 -4.63 1.94 7.78
C ASN A 25 -5.56 3.18 7.77
N LEU A 26 -6.57 3.09 6.93
CA LEU A 26 -7.56 4.13 6.66
C LEU A 26 -8.60 4.19 7.78
N PRO A 27 -9.12 5.39 8.11
CA PRO A 27 -10.24 5.49 9.02
C PRO A 27 -11.49 4.93 8.35
N ILE A 28 -12.13 3.96 9.01
CA ILE A 28 -13.36 3.31 8.55
C ILE A 28 -14.45 3.54 9.60
N GLN A 29 -15.61 4.04 9.16
CA GLN A 29 -16.81 4.18 9.97
C GLN A 29 -17.97 3.50 9.25
N ASP A 30 -18.71 2.64 9.95
CA ASP A 30 -19.85 1.88 9.40
C ASP A 30 -19.53 1.16 8.08
N GLY A 31 -18.33 0.57 8.01
CA GLY A 31 -17.84 -0.17 6.83
C GLY A 31 -17.45 0.71 5.65
N ARG A 32 -17.37 2.04 5.82
CA ARG A 32 -16.99 3.00 4.78
C ARG A 32 -15.73 3.77 5.15
N ILE A 33 -14.87 3.98 4.15
CA ILE A 33 -13.69 4.84 4.29
C ILE A 33 -14.14 6.29 4.45
N THR A 34 -13.60 6.99 5.45
CA THR A 34 -13.94 8.40 5.72
C THR A 34 -12.83 9.38 5.33
N SER A 35 -11.66 8.89 4.94
CA SER A 35 -10.56 9.69 4.40
C SER A 35 -9.71 8.89 3.44
N HIS A 36 -9.37 9.48 2.29
CA HIS A 36 -8.66 8.84 1.19
C HIS A 36 -7.17 9.19 1.13
N ALA A 37 -6.67 10.07 2.01
CA ALA A 37 -5.33 10.64 1.89
C ALA A 37 -4.20 9.59 1.78
N ARG A 38 -4.30 8.46 2.50
CA ARG A 38 -3.28 7.39 2.39
C ARG A 38 -3.48 6.51 1.14
N LEU A 39 -4.72 6.35 0.69
CA LEU A 39 -5.03 5.66 -0.55
C LEU A 39 -4.44 6.44 -1.72
N ASP A 40 -4.66 7.76 -1.76
CA ASP A 40 -4.13 8.64 -2.81
C ASP A 40 -2.59 8.60 -2.86
N ALA A 41 -1.92 8.64 -1.70
CA ALA A 41 -0.47 8.50 -1.62
C ALA A 41 0.03 7.12 -2.10
N ALA A 42 -0.71 6.04 -1.81
CA ALA A 42 -0.35 4.71 -2.29
C ALA A 42 -0.54 4.58 -3.81
N LEU A 43 -1.58 5.21 -4.37
CA LEU A 43 -1.88 5.16 -5.80
C LEU A 43 -0.76 5.75 -6.66
N GLU A 44 -0.08 6.80 -6.18
CA GLU A 44 1.07 7.39 -6.88
C GLU A 44 2.19 6.36 -7.10
N THR A 45 2.61 5.67 -6.03
CA THR A 45 3.63 4.61 -6.10
C THR A 45 3.16 3.39 -6.91
N ILE A 46 1.88 3.02 -6.80
CA ILE A 46 1.32 1.91 -7.58
C ILE A 46 1.36 2.25 -9.08
N GLY A 47 0.96 3.47 -9.45
CA GLY A 47 0.99 3.96 -10.82
C GLY A 47 2.38 3.89 -11.42
N GLU A 48 3.38 4.42 -10.71
CA GLU A 48 4.77 4.40 -11.16
C GLU A 48 5.31 2.98 -11.38
N LEU A 49 5.03 2.04 -10.45
CA LEU A 49 5.43 0.64 -10.61
C LEU A 49 4.74 -0.03 -11.82
N LEU A 50 3.46 0.28 -12.06
CA LEU A 50 2.72 -0.22 -13.22
C LEU A 50 3.27 0.34 -14.53
N ASP A 51 3.61 1.64 -14.56
CA ASP A 51 4.21 2.32 -15.72
C ASP A 51 5.60 1.76 -16.05
N LEU A 52 6.37 1.38 -15.03
CA LEU A 52 7.63 0.64 -15.18
C LEU A 52 7.43 -0.81 -15.65
N GLY A 53 6.19 -1.27 -15.82
CA GLY A 53 5.84 -2.59 -16.34
C GLY A 53 5.87 -3.70 -15.30
N ALA A 54 5.77 -3.37 -14.00
CA ALA A 54 5.65 -4.37 -12.95
C ALA A 54 4.22 -4.90 -12.82
N ARG A 55 4.09 -6.09 -12.23
CA ARG A 55 2.83 -6.57 -11.65
C ARG A 55 2.85 -6.31 -10.15
N VAL A 56 1.93 -5.49 -9.66
CA VAL A 56 1.95 -5.02 -8.27
C VAL A 56 1.05 -5.89 -7.39
N LEU A 57 1.59 -6.36 -6.26
CA LEU A 57 0.85 -6.98 -5.16
C LEU A 57 0.94 -6.05 -3.97
N VAL A 58 -0.21 -5.64 -3.42
CA VAL A 58 -0.27 -4.66 -2.33
C VAL A 58 -0.53 -5.37 -1.01
N CYS A 59 0.20 -5.00 0.05
CA CYS A 59 -0.08 -5.45 1.40
C CYS A 59 -0.02 -4.29 2.40
N SER A 60 -0.84 -4.40 3.45
CA SER A 60 -0.86 -3.44 4.55
C SER A 60 -1.36 -4.10 5.83
N HIS A 61 -1.41 -3.31 6.90
CA HIS A 61 -2.12 -3.61 8.13
C HIS A 61 -3.35 -2.71 8.22
N LEU A 62 -4.30 -3.08 9.08
CA LEU A 62 -5.42 -2.22 9.46
C LEU A 62 -5.59 -2.31 10.97
N GLY A 63 -5.73 -1.16 11.63
CA GLY A 63 -5.85 -1.10 13.09
C GLY A 63 -4.69 -1.77 13.84
N ARG A 64 -4.99 -2.32 15.01
CA ARG A 64 -4.04 -3.02 15.88
C ARG A 64 -4.73 -4.23 16.52
N PRO A 65 -4.99 -5.30 15.74
CA PRO A 65 -5.68 -6.48 16.25
C PRO A 65 -4.93 -7.09 17.43
N GLN A 66 -5.67 -7.47 18.46
CA GLN A 66 -5.16 -8.25 19.58
C GLN A 66 -5.67 -9.70 19.50
N PRO A 67 -5.00 -10.66 20.15
CA PRO A 67 -5.46 -12.03 20.19
C PRO A 67 -6.91 -12.12 20.69
N GLY A 68 -7.80 -12.66 19.85
CA GLY A 68 -9.24 -12.81 20.16
C GLY A 68 -10.14 -11.73 19.56
N ASP A 69 -9.58 -10.66 18.98
CA ASP A 69 -10.37 -9.66 18.25
C ASP A 69 -10.87 -10.24 16.92
N ALA A 70 -12.01 -9.71 16.45
CA ALA A 70 -12.39 -9.86 15.05
C ALA A 70 -11.33 -9.14 14.20
N GLU A 71 -10.73 -9.87 13.25
CA GLU A 71 -9.66 -9.33 12.41
C GLU A 71 -10.16 -8.12 11.59
N PRO A 72 -9.51 -6.95 11.72
CA PRO A 72 -9.84 -5.80 10.90
C PRO A 72 -9.53 -6.11 9.43
N SER A 73 -10.55 -5.99 8.57
CA SER A 73 -10.47 -6.38 7.17
C SER A 73 -10.18 -5.19 6.26
N LEU A 74 -9.25 -5.38 5.31
CA LEU A 74 -9.00 -4.45 4.21
C LEU A 74 -10.07 -4.52 3.11
N ALA A 75 -11.09 -5.38 3.20
CA ALA A 75 -12.13 -5.52 2.18
C ALA A 75 -12.85 -4.21 1.76
N PRO A 76 -13.02 -3.19 2.63
CA PRO A 76 -13.58 -1.89 2.22
C PRO A 76 -12.62 -0.99 1.41
N VAL A 77 -11.35 -1.36 1.31
CA VAL A 77 -10.30 -0.66 0.56
C VAL A 77 -10.23 -1.17 -0.87
#